data_AF-A0A9W6CBN4-F1
#
_entry.id   AF-A0A9W6CBN4-F1
#
_cell.length_a   1.000
_cell.length_b   1.000
_cell.length_c   1.000
_cell.angle_alpha   90.00
_cell.angle_beta   90.00
_cell.angle_gamma   90.00
#
_symmetry.space_group_name_H-M   'P 1'
#
loop_
_entity.id
_entity.type
_entity.pdbx_description
1 polymer ?
#
loop_
_entity_poly.entity_id
_entity_poly.type
_entity_poly.pdbx_seq_one_letter_code
_entity_poly.pdbx_strand_id
1 'polypeptide(L)'
;MSWVDKAHKKYQVEKLVKEVLRNPEYRKMQQQEDLKCFSCMALISVDFMMRKHNYGKKRIKEYVDFLEKCMGYVMEDEEYFKLLNEEIERDTGINVLDQLGIQVK
;
A
#
# COMPACT_ATOMS: atom_id res chain seq x y z
N MET A 1 22.19 -33.13 -4.33
CA MET A 1 20.73 -32.97 -4.15
C MET A 1 20.06 -33.34 -5.46
N SER A 2 19.24 -34.40 -5.47
CA SER A 2 18.55 -34.87 -6.68
C SER A 2 17.50 -33.87 -7.14
N TRP A 3 17.15 -33.88 -8.43
CA TRP A 3 16.06 -33.06 -8.98
C TRP A 3 14.72 -33.37 -8.30
N VAL A 4 14.52 -34.63 -7.91
CA VAL A 4 13.36 -35.11 -7.16
C VAL A 4 13.31 -34.49 -5.75
N ASP A 5 14.44 -34.42 -5.05
CA ASP A 5 14.52 -33.80 -3.71
C ASP A 5 14.20 -32.30 -3.77
N LYS A 6 14.65 -31.61 -4.84
CA LYS A 6 14.36 -30.19 -5.06
C LYS A 6 12.87 -29.97 -5.34
N ALA A 7 12.27 -30.79 -6.20
CA ALA A 7 10.84 -30.72 -6.51
C ALA A 7 9.98 -30.98 -5.27
N HIS A 8 10.37 -31.98 -4.46
CA HIS A 8 9.65 -32.31 -3.23
C HIS A 8 9.74 -31.19 -2.18
N LYS A 9 10.93 -30.60 -1.98
CA LYS A 9 11.09 -29.43 -1.10
C LYS A 9 10.28 -28.23 -1.58
N LYS A 10 10.31 -27.94 -2.88
CA LYS A 10 9.51 -26.84 -3.47
C LYS A 10 8.02 -27.03 -3.19
N TYR A 11 7.51 -28.25 -3.39
CA TYR A 11 6.11 -28.59 -3.11
C TYR A 11 5.75 -28.44 -1.62
N GLN A 12 6.61 -28.88 -0.70
CA GLN A 12 6.38 -28.72 0.74
C GLN A 12 6.32 -27.24 1.15
N VAL A 13 7.22 -26.41 0.60
CA VAL A 13 7.21 -24.96 0.84
C VAL A 13 5.93 -24.34 0.29
N GLU A 14 5.52 -24.67 -0.95
CA GLU A 14 4.27 -24.17 -1.53
C GLU A 14 3.03 -24.56 -0.72
N LYS A 15 3.01 -25.77 -0.16
CA LYS A 15 1.93 -26.24 0.72
C LYS A 15 1.87 -25.43 2.02
N LEU A 16 3.00 -25.24 2.68
CA LEU A 16 3.10 -24.43 3.91
C LEU A 16 2.69 -22.98 3.67
N VAL A 17 3.12 -22.38 2.55
CA VAL A 17 2.70 -21.03 2.15
C VAL A 17 1.18 -20.96 1.97
N LYS A 18 0.56 -21.93 1.27
CA LYS A 18 -0.89 -21.98 1.10
C LYS A 18 -1.64 -22.15 2.42
N GLU A 19 -1.10 -22.89 3.38
CA GLU A 19 -1.69 -23.07 4.70
C GLU A 19 -1.61 -21.77 5.52
N VAL A 20 -0.48 -21.06 5.49
CA VAL A 20 -0.32 -19.75 6.15
C VAL A 20 -1.27 -18.71 5.56
N LEU A 21 -1.39 -18.62 4.24
CA LEU A 21 -2.31 -17.67 3.57
C LEU A 21 -3.80 -17.96 3.84
N ARG A 22 -4.13 -19.19 4.23
CA ARG A 22 -5.48 -19.60 4.65
C ARG A 22 -5.74 -19.38 6.14
N ASN A 23 -4.71 -19.08 6.93
CA ASN A 23 -4.86 -18.84 8.36
C ASN A 23 -5.56 -17.49 8.59
N PRO A 24 -6.73 -17.46 9.25
CA PRO A 24 -7.47 -16.21 9.51
C PRO A 24 -6.69 -15.25 10.43
N GLU A 25 -5.86 -15.74 11.34
CA GLU A 25 -5.03 -14.89 12.20
C GLU A 25 -3.92 -14.20 11.41
N TYR A 26 -3.33 -14.88 10.43
CA TYR A 26 -2.36 -14.27 9.53
C TYR A 26 -2.99 -13.13 8.71
N ARG A 27 -4.21 -13.34 8.21
CA ARG A 27 -4.95 -12.28 7.49
C ARG A 27 -5.27 -11.09 8.38
N LYS A 28 -5.66 -11.31 9.64
CA LYS A 28 -5.91 -10.23 10.61
C LYS A 28 -4.65 -9.43 10.92
N MET A 29 -3.52 -10.11 11.12
CA MET A 29 -2.23 -9.46 11.34
C MET A 29 -1.84 -8.60 10.14
N GLN A 30 -1.97 -9.14 8.93
CA GLN A 30 -1.70 -8.39 7.71
C GLN A 30 -2.60 -7.17 7.56
N GLN A 31 -3.92 -7.32 7.77
CA GLN A 31 -4.85 -6.19 7.78
C GLN A 31 -4.48 -5.13 8.83
N GLN A 32 -4.01 -5.53 10.00
CA GLN A 32 -3.58 -4.61 11.04
C GLN A 32 -2.30 -3.85 10.65
N GLU A 33 -1.35 -4.52 9.99
CA GLU A 33 -0.15 -3.88 9.44
C GLU A 33 -0.50 -2.90 8.32
N ASP A 34 -1.38 -3.29 7.40
CA ASP A 34 -1.85 -2.43 6.31
C ASP A 34 -2.55 -1.17 6.84
N LEU A 35 -3.45 -1.33 7.83
CA LEU A 35 -4.11 -0.22 8.52
C LEU A 35 -3.11 0.70 9.22
N LYS A 36 -2.04 0.14 9.81
CA LYS A 36 -1.00 0.92 10.46
C LYS A 36 -0.22 1.75 9.44
N CYS A 37 0.21 1.16 8.32
CA CYS A 37 0.89 1.86 7.24
C CYS A 37 0.04 2.99 6.66
N PHE A 38 -1.24 2.72 6.37
CA PHE A 38 -2.17 3.74 5.91
C PHE A 38 -2.33 4.88 6.93
N SER A 39 -2.55 4.55 8.20
CA SER A 39 -2.70 5.54 9.28
C SER A 39 -1.47 6.44 9.39
N CYS A 40 -0.27 5.86 9.29
CA CYS A 40 0.98 6.63 9.29
C CYS A 40 1.03 7.64 8.13
N MET A 41 0.74 7.22 6.90
CA MET A 41 0.77 8.10 5.73
C MET A 41 -0.30 9.20 5.80
N ALA A 42 -1.51 8.87 6.25
CA ALA A 42 -2.57 9.85 6.45
C ALA A 42 -2.18 10.91 7.50
N LEU A 43 -1.55 10.52 8.60
CA LEU A 43 -1.11 11.46 9.64
C LEU A 43 0.08 12.31 9.20
N ILE A 44 1.07 11.73 8.51
CA ILE A 44 2.23 12.48 7.98
C ILE A 44 1.78 13.55 6.98
N SER A 45 0.86 13.20 6.09
CA SER A 45 0.32 14.16 5.12
C SER A 45 -0.47 15.29 5.77
N VAL A 46 -1.32 14.98 6.78
CA VAL A 46 -2.01 16.00 7.60
C VAL A 46 -1.01 16.91 8.31
N ASP A 47 0.02 16.36 8.95
CA ASP A 47 1.05 17.14 9.63
C ASP A 47 1.78 18.08 8.64
N PHE A 48 2.14 17.58 7.45
CA PHE A 48 2.74 18.38 6.39
C PHE A 48 1.82 19.53 5.96
N MET A 49 0.54 19.26 5.68
CA MET A 49 -0.43 20.30 5.29
C MET A 49 -0.64 21.36 6.38
N MET A 50 -0.71 20.94 7.64
CA MET A 50 -0.84 21.86 8.77
C MET A 50 0.41 22.72 8.93
N ARG A 51 1.61 22.13 8.92
CA ARG A 51 2.85 22.86 9.20
C ARG A 51 3.39 23.67 8.03
N LYS A 52 3.25 23.18 6.80
CA LYS A 52 3.81 23.82 5.59
C LYS A 52 2.81 24.72 4.88
N HIS A 53 1.53 24.39 4.95
CA HIS A 53 0.48 25.12 4.23
C HIS A 53 -0.56 25.77 5.15
N ASN A 54 -0.40 25.66 6.47
CA ASN A 54 -1.26 26.28 7.48
C ASN A 54 -2.75 25.90 7.30
N TYR A 55 -3.01 24.66 6.92
CA TYR A 55 -4.37 24.18 6.69
C TYR A 55 -5.15 24.13 8.02
N GLY A 56 -6.30 24.81 8.04
CA GLY A 56 -7.25 24.75 9.15
C GLY A 56 -8.22 23.57 9.04
N LYS A 57 -9.02 23.38 10.10
CA LYS A 57 -9.97 22.26 10.27
C LYS A 57 -10.78 21.91 9.02
N LYS A 58 -11.32 22.92 8.30
CA LYS A 58 -12.15 22.69 7.11
C LYS A 58 -11.37 21.97 6.00
N ARG A 59 -10.17 22.46 5.66
CA ARG A 59 -9.32 21.87 4.61
C ARG A 59 -8.79 20.50 5.00
N ILE A 60 -8.45 20.31 6.28
CA ILE A 60 -8.06 18.99 6.78
C ILE A 60 -9.22 17.99 6.64
N LYS A 61 -10.45 18.41 6.96
CA LYS A 61 -11.63 17.56 6.75
C LYS A 61 -11.82 17.21 5.28
N GLU A 62 -11.74 18.20 4.38
CA GLU A 62 -11.83 17.96 2.93
C GLU A 62 -10.78 16.95 2.44
N TYR A 63 -9.55 17.00 2.98
CA TYR A 63 -8.51 16.02 2.69
C TYR A 63 -8.81 14.62 3.24
N VAL A 64 -9.33 14.51 4.48
CA VAL A 64 -9.73 13.22 5.04
C VAL A 64 -10.87 12.59 4.24
N ASP A 65 -11.88 13.39 3.85
CA ASP A 65 -12.99 12.94 3.00
C ASP A 65 -12.47 12.50 1.61
N PHE A 66 -11.38 13.11 1.11
CA PHE A 66 -10.70 12.67 -0.12
C PHE A 66 -9.97 11.33 0.08
N LEU A 67 -9.21 11.17 1.16
CA LEU A 67 -8.53 9.91 1.47
C LEU A 67 -9.51 8.72 1.56
N GLU A 68 -10.66 8.92 2.19
CA GLU A 68 -11.70 7.89 2.28
C GLU A 68 -12.19 7.43 0.90
N LYS A 69 -12.34 8.34 -0.05
CA LYS A 69 -12.71 8.00 -1.44
C LYS A 69 -11.60 7.24 -2.16
N CYS A 70 -10.34 7.67 -2.00
CA CYS A 70 -9.20 6.98 -2.60
C CYS A 70 -9.08 5.53 -2.10
N MET A 71 -9.38 5.29 -0.82
CA MET A 71 -9.40 3.93 -0.28
C MET A 71 -10.41 3.01 -0.97
N GLY A 72 -11.53 3.56 -1.44
CA GLY A 72 -12.48 2.82 -2.29
C GLY A 72 -11.83 2.34 -3.59
N TYR A 73 -11.15 3.23 -4.31
CA TYR A 73 -10.49 2.89 -5.58
C TYR A 73 -9.37 1.87 -5.42
N VAL A 74 -8.57 1.98 -4.36
CA VAL A 74 -7.47 1.04 -4.08
C VAL A 74 -7.95 -0.39 -3.87
N MET A 75 -9.15 -0.57 -3.31
CA MET A 75 -9.72 -1.92 -3.13
C MET A 75 -10.24 -2.53 -4.43
N GLU A 76 -10.56 -1.70 -5.43
CA GLU A 76 -11.24 -2.12 -6.65
C GLU A 76 -10.30 -2.19 -7.87
N ASP A 77 -9.19 -1.43 -7.85
CA ASP A 77 -8.27 -1.29 -8.97
C ASP A 77 -6.80 -1.45 -8.54
N GLU A 78 -6.19 -2.56 -8.95
CA GLU A 78 -4.78 -2.88 -8.69
C GLU A 78 -3.81 -1.93 -9.42
N GLU A 79 -4.23 -1.29 -10.52
CA GLU A 79 -3.39 -0.38 -11.31
C GLU A 79 -3.51 1.10 -10.87
N TYR A 80 -4.47 1.42 -9.98
CA TYR A 80 -4.78 2.80 -9.58
C TYR A 80 -3.53 3.61 -9.19
N PHE A 81 -2.67 3.07 -8.33
CA PHE A 81 -1.46 3.78 -7.87
C PHE A 81 -0.41 3.95 -8.95
N LYS A 82 -0.32 3.02 -9.89
CA LYS A 82 0.60 3.12 -11.01
C LYS A 82 0.17 4.25 -11.95
N LEU A 83 -1.11 4.26 -12.34
CA LEU A 83 -1.66 5.31 -13.21
C LEU A 83 -1.59 6.69 -12.56
N LEU A 84 -1.92 6.79 -11.28
CA LEU A 84 -1.78 8.04 -10.52
C LEU A 84 -0.33 8.52 -10.49
N ASN A 85 0.63 7.63 -10.27
CA ASN A 85 2.05 7.98 -10.25
C ASN A 85 2.55 8.43 -11.64
N GLU A 86 2.10 7.77 -12.72
CA GLU A 86 2.40 8.17 -14.10
C GLU A 86 1.83 9.56 -14.44
N GLU A 87 0.63 9.88 -13.96
CA GLU A 87 0.02 11.20 -14.14
C GLU A 87 0.78 12.27 -13.35
N ILE A 88 1.12 12.02 -12.09
CA ILE A 88 1.92 12.94 -11.26
C ILE A 88 3.30 13.17 -11.90
N GLU A 89 3.96 12.12 -12.39
CA GLU A 89 5.25 12.25 -13.07
C GLU A 89 5.13 13.07 -14.36
N ARG A 90 4.07 12.87 -15.13
CA ARG A 90 3.82 13.67 -16.34
C ARG A 90 3.64 15.16 -16.03
N ASP A 91 2.90 15.48 -14.97
CA ASP A 91 2.54 16.86 -14.63
C ASP A 91 3.65 17.60 -13.88
N THR A 92 4.41 16.89 -13.04
CA THR A 92 5.37 17.50 -12.10
C THR A 92 6.83 17.13 -12.39
N GLY A 93 7.06 16.11 -13.22
CA GLY A 93 8.38 15.50 -13.42
C GLY A 93 8.84 14.63 -12.25
N ILE A 94 7.98 14.38 -11.25
CA ILE A 94 8.33 13.64 -10.03
C ILE A 94 7.64 12.27 -10.04
N ASN A 95 8.44 11.20 -10.09
CA ASN A 95 7.97 9.84 -9.86
C ASN A 95 7.98 9.53 -8.35
N VAL A 96 6.83 9.62 -7.68
CA VAL A 96 6.73 9.48 -6.23
C VAL A 96 7.15 8.08 -5.75
N LEU A 97 6.75 7.03 -6.48
CA LEU A 97 7.09 5.66 -6.14
C LEU A 97 8.60 5.40 -6.22
N ASP A 98 9.26 5.89 -7.27
CA ASP A 98 10.72 5.78 -7.45
C ASP A 98 11.49 6.56 -6.37
N GLN A 99 11.05 7.80 -6.06
CA GLN A 99 11.65 8.60 -4.99
C GLN A 99 11.58 7.92 -3.61
N LEU A 100 10.54 7.11 -3.39
CA LEU A 100 10.36 6.34 -2.15
C LEU A 100 10.96 4.92 -2.23
N GLY A 101 11.55 4.53 -3.35
CA GLY A 101 12.10 3.19 -3.57
C GLY A 101 11.04 2.09 -3.56
N ILE A 102 9.79 2.41 -3.90
CA ILE A 102 8.66 1.48 -3.87
C ILE A 102 8.49 0.86 -5.26
N GLN A 103 8.52 -0.47 -5.32
CA GLN A 103 8.17 -1.22 -6.52
C GLN A 103 6.73 -1.72 -6.42
N VAL A 104 5.85 -1.15 -7.23
CA VAL A 104 4.50 -1.69 -7.44
C VAL A 104 4.64 -2.86 -8.42
N LYS A 105 4.21 -4.05 -8.00
CA LYS A 105 4.25 -5.26 -8.82
C LYS A 105 3.12 -5.30 -9.82
#